data_AF-A0A8J3BV11-F1
#
_entry.id   AF-A0A8J3BV11-F1
#
_cell.length_a   1.000
_cell.length_b   1.000
_cell.length_c   1.000
_cell.angle_alpha   90.00
_cell.angle_beta   90.00
_cell.angle_gamma   90.00
#
_symmetry.space_group_name_H-M   'P 1'
#
loop_
_entity.id
_entity.type
_entity.pdbx_description
1 polymer ?
#
loop_
_entity_poly.entity_id
_entity_poly.type
_entity_poly.pdbx_seq_one_letter_code
_entity_poly.pdbx_strand_id
1 'polypeptide(L)'
;MKLQNRLTARTGEIGHNLHDRMRSGYSPYDVGAAARDMAALWESSLKKAQPQWSSMHLKGIVEELRKLGWTARAVDALDSLRDVANEAKHDPSVTANATDVLNWIETLGGAVADLPKLVPGLQAVDIEQRQRYMICAVYDFFTQGETQFTFLSATPEDTWQTAIEIESFQVESSVEKAIRAKLESLQGWTYSPSDFENFENSLRESDEELFKIATFVAPYSEVMAIVAPHQHDLPLLNGLHRDDTSSNLVATMVWIQVGAWNSAQFEPDADQLVATCVEQGLSSRAPAETIRDVAIGICRLFAKIPADIPRLEVDRISKSGLSQALARTHLAADAGLGVVVSANGVVFIVGS
;
A
#
# COMPACT_ATOMS: atom_id res chain seq x y z
N MET A 1 10.70 6.97 -9.39
CA MET A 1 11.70 6.34 -10.32
C MET A 1 10.99 5.23 -11.10
N LYS A 2 11.41 4.73 -12.27
CA LYS A 2 10.73 3.54 -12.86
C LYS A 2 11.00 2.27 -12.02
N LEU A 3 10.02 1.37 -11.90
CA LEU A 3 10.18 0.08 -11.19
C LEU A 3 11.34 -0.74 -11.77
N GLN A 4 11.47 -0.81 -13.09
CA GLN A 4 12.63 -1.41 -13.76
C GLN A 4 13.95 -0.79 -13.28
N ASN A 5 14.05 0.54 -13.25
CA ASN A 5 15.27 1.25 -12.85
C ASN A 5 15.62 0.99 -11.37
N ARG A 6 14.62 0.94 -10.49
CA ARG A 6 14.80 0.53 -9.08
C ARG A 6 15.34 -0.89 -8.99
N LEU A 7 14.75 -1.82 -9.74
CA LEU A 7 15.13 -3.22 -9.75
C LEU A 7 16.58 -3.41 -10.24
N THR A 8 16.98 -2.75 -11.32
CA THR A 8 18.37 -2.71 -11.80
C THR A 8 19.31 -2.13 -10.75
N ALA A 9 19.02 -0.93 -10.23
CA ALA A 9 19.91 -0.23 -9.30
C ALA A 9 20.11 -1.00 -7.99
N ARG A 10 19.02 -1.49 -7.37
CA ARG A 10 19.08 -2.22 -6.10
C ARG A 10 19.67 -3.63 -6.25
N THR A 11 19.47 -4.29 -7.40
CA THR A 11 20.16 -5.56 -7.72
C THR A 11 21.68 -5.34 -7.81
N GLY A 12 22.11 -4.26 -8.47
CA GLY A 12 23.52 -3.87 -8.53
C GLY A 12 24.11 -3.51 -7.16
N GLU A 13 23.37 -2.79 -6.33
CA GLU A 13 23.76 -2.44 -4.96
C GLU A 13 23.99 -3.68 -4.08
N ILE A 14 23.05 -4.64 -4.08
CA ILE A 14 23.17 -5.87 -3.29
C ILE A 14 24.35 -6.73 -3.79
N GLY A 15 24.54 -6.84 -5.12
CA GLY A 15 25.69 -7.53 -5.70
C GLY A 15 27.03 -6.89 -5.33
N HIS A 16 27.11 -5.56 -5.36
CA HIS A 16 28.31 -4.81 -4.96
C HIS A 16 28.63 -5.03 -3.47
N ASN A 17 27.61 -4.94 -2.61
CA ASN A 17 27.74 -5.18 -1.17
C ASN A 17 28.24 -6.62 -0.87
N LEU A 18 27.71 -7.64 -1.54
CA LEU A 18 28.17 -9.02 -1.38
C LEU A 18 29.61 -9.20 -1.88
N HIS A 19 29.97 -8.62 -3.02
CA HIS A 19 31.32 -8.70 -3.60
C HIS A 19 32.38 -8.04 -2.70
N ASP A 20 32.06 -6.91 -2.07
CA ASP A 20 32.96 -6.26 -1.12
C ASP A 20 33.02 -7.00 0.23
N ARG A 21 31.93 -7.66 0.67
CA ARG A 21 32.01 -8.65 1.77
C ARG A 21 32.94 -9.81 1.43
N MET A 22 32.87 -10.35 0.21
CA MET A 22 33.77 -11.43 -0.25
C MET A 22 35.24 -11.00 -0.20
N ARG A 23 35.54 -9.71 -0.42
CA ARG A 23 36.88 -9.12 -0.30
C ARG A 23 37.33 -8.85 1.15
N SER A 24 36.42 -8.43 2.04
CA SER A 24 36.72 -8.17 3.45
C SER A 24 36.82 -9.43 4.32
N GLY A 25 36.44 -10.59 3.76
CA GLY A 25 36.00 -11.75 4.54
C GLY A 25 34.50 -11.67 4.78
N TYR A 26 33.80 -12.74 4.43
CA TYR A 26 32.33 -12.87 4.52
C TYR A 26 31.96 -14.07 5.40
N SER A 27 30.73 -14.06 5.89
CA SER A 27 30.12 -15.16 6.64
C SER A 27 28.93 -15.76 5.88
N PRO A 28 28.48 -16.98 6.21
CA PRO A 28 27.22 -17.53 5.69
C PRO A 28 26.01 -16.60 5.90
N TYR A 29 26.03 -15.78 6.97
CA TYR A 29 25.00 -14.77 7.21
C TYR A 29 24.97 -13.68 6.14
N ASP A 30 26.12 -13.24 5.61
CA ASP A 30 26.18 -12.24 4.51
C ASP A 30 25.57 -12.81 3.22
N VAL A 31 25.79 -14.10 2.94
CA VAL A 31 25.19 -14.82 1.80
C VAL A 31 23.67 -14.93 1.96
N GLY A 32 23.22 -15.37 3.14
CA GLY A 32 21.81 -15.46 3.48
C GLY A 32 21.11 -14.10 3.58
N ALA A 33 21.83 -13.01 3.87
CA ALA A 33 21.32 -11.63 3.81
C ALA A 33 21.14 -11.18 2.36
N ALA A 34 22.18 -11.29 1.52
CA ALA A 34 22.09 -10.91 0.11
C ALA A 34 20.99 -11.67 -0.64
N ALA A 35 20.81 -12.97 -0.35
CA ALA A 35 19.70 -13.76 -0.90
C ALA A 35 18.32 -13.27 -0.43
N ARG A 36 18.15 -13.00 0.87
CA ARG A 36 16.88 -12.45 1.42
C ARG A 36 16.54 -11.08 0.85
N ASP A 37 17.52 -10.18 0.77
CA ASP A 37 17.32 -8.83 0.25
C ASP A 37 16.98 -8.86 -1.25
N MET A 38 17.63 -9.74 -2.02
CA MET A 38 17.29 -9.99 -3.42
C MET A 38 15.87 -10.56 -3.59
N ALA A 39 15.52 -11.59 -2.83
CA ALA A 39 14.18 -12.19 -2.89
C ALA A 39 13.09 -11.16 -2.53
N ALA A 40 13.28 -10.37 -1.47
CA ALA A 40 12.36 -9.33 -1.06
C ALA A 40 12.26 -8.17 -2.08
N LEU A 41 13.40 -7.74 -2.65
CA LEU A 41 13.44 -6.73 -3.71
C LEU A 41 12.66 -7.19 -4.95
N TRP A 42 12.93 -8.40 -5.42
CA TRP A 42 12.30 -8.94 -6.64
C TRP A 42 10.83 -9.25 -6.41
N GLU A 43 10.47 -9.88 -5.28
CA GLU A 43 9.07 -10.15 -4.93
C GLU A 43 8.23 -8.87 -4.81
N SER A 44 8.73 -7.87 -4.08
CA SER A 44 8.02 -6.59 -3.94
C SER A 44 7.92 -5.83 -5.26
N SER A 45 8.96 -5.84 -6.09
CA SER A 45 8.96 -5.17 -7.40
C SER A 45 8.02 -5.86 -8.39
N LEU A 46 7.97 -7.19 -8.41
CA LEU A 46 7.07 -7.97 -9.28
C LEU A 46 5.61 -7.82 -8.84
N LYS A 47 5.31 -7.86 -7.53
CA LYS A 47 3.98 -7.57 -6.99
C LYS A 47 3.52 -6.13 -7.30
N LYS A 48 4.42 -5.14 -7.22
CA LYS A 48 4.14 -3.76 -7.63
C LYS A 48 3.92 -3.57 -9.14
N ALA A 49 4.53 -4.42 -9.96
CA ALA A 49 4.48 -4.35 -11.42
C ALA A 49 3.30 -5.09 -12.05
N GLN A 50 2.72 -6.06 -11.35
CA GLN A 50 1.53 -6.80 -11.78
C GLN A 50 0.75 -7.22 -10.53
N PRO A 51 -0.46 -6.67 -10.26
CA PRO A 51 -1.24 -7.05 -9.08
C PRO A 51 -1.93 -8.42 -9.25
N GLN A 52 -2.11 -8.88 -10.49
CA GLN A 52 -2.77 -10.14 -10.84
C GLN A 52 -1.73 -11.25 -11.13
N TRP A 53 -0.97 -11.63 -10.11
CA TRP A 53 -0.28 -12.92 -10.11
C TRP A 53 -1.24 -14.00 -9.59
N SER A 54 -1.18 -15.21 -10.11
CA SER A 54 -1.94 -16.35 -9.57
C SER A 54 -1.49 -16.76 -8.15
N SER A 55 -0.32 -16.28 -7.71
CA SER A 55 0.17 -16.44 -6.35
C SER A 55 0.82 -15.17 -5.81
N MET A 56 0.45 -14.79 -4.57
CA MET A 56 1.08 -13.70 -3.82
C MET A 56 2.38 -14.13 -3.11
N HIS A 57 3.07 -15.14 -3.64
CA HIS A 57 4.38 -15.61 -3.17
C HIS A 57 5.37 -15.73 -4.33
N LEU A 58 6.62 -15.33 -4.12
CA LEU A 58 7.69 -15.36 -5.14
C LEU A 58 7.80 -16.69 -5.90
N LYS A 59 7.52 -17.83 -5.27
CA LYS A 59 7.52 -19.14 -5.94
C LYS A 59 6.53 -19.21 -7.11
N GLY A 60 5.27 -18.83 -6.90
CA GLY A 60 4.27 -18.87 -7.97
C GLY A 60 4.54 -17.82 -9.04
N ILE A 61 5.07 -16.66 -8.65
CA ILE A 61 5.54 -15.63 -9.59
C ILE A 61 6.67 -16.18 -10.48
N VAL A 62 7.63 -16.94 -9.94
CA VAL A 62 8.67 -17.64 -10.73
C VAL A 62 8.06 -18.68 -11.67
N GLU A 63 7.09 -19.48 -11.20
CA GLU A 63 6.36 -20.43 -12.05
C GLU A 63 5.55 -19.74 -13.17
N GLU A 64 5.04 -18.52 -12.95
CA GLU A 64 4.36 -17.71 -13.96
C GLU A 64 5.34 -17.07 -14.95
N LEU A 65 6.46 -16.50 -14.49
CA LEU A 65 7.53 -16.01 -15.37
C LEU A 65 8.11 -17.12 -16.28
N ARG A 66 8.17 -18.36 -15.76
CA ARG A 66 8.53 -19.57 -16.52
C ARG A 66 7.50 -19.89 -17.61
N LYS A 67 6.19 -19.72 -17.34
CA LYS A 67 5.10 -19.89 -18.33
C LYS A 67 5.05 -18.76 -19.37
N LEU A 68 5.37 -17.53 -18.97
CA LEU A 68 5.46 -16.36 -19.84
C LEU A 68 6.70 -16.37 -20.76
N GLY A 69 7.57 -17.38 -20.65
CA GLY A 69 8.74 -17.53 -21.52
C GLY A 69 9.91 -16.62 -21.16
N TRP A 70 10.05 -16.20 -19.90
CA TRP A 70 11.29 -15.55 -19.44
C TRP A 70 12.46 -16.54 -19.51
N THR A 71 13.69 -16.03 -19.63
CA THR A 71 14.83 -16.88 -19.94
C THR A 71 15.10 -17.87 -18.81
N ALA A 72 15.26 -19.17 -19.13
CA ALA A 72 15.43 -20.22 -18.13
C ALA A 72 16.53 -19.88 -17.12
N ARG A 73 17.69 -19.39 -17.60
CA ARG A 73 18.81 -18.95 -16.76
C ARG A 73 18.40 -17.89 -15.70
N ALA A 74 17.52 -16.95 -16.05
CA ALA A 74 17.06 -15.91 -15.12
C ALA A 74 15.93 -16.41 -14.19
N VAL A 75 15.02 -17.23 -14.71
CA VAL A 75 13.99 -17.92 -13.93
C VAL A 75 14.63 -18.78 -12.84
N ASP A 76 15.61 -19.62 -13.21
CA ASP A 76 16.26 -20.56 -12.32
C ASP A 76 17.21 -19.85 -11.34
N ALA A 77 17.80 -18.71 -11.71
CA ALA A 77 18.53 -17.84 -10.78
C ALA A 77 17.61 -17.21 -9.71
N LEU A 78 16.40 -16.80 -10.09
CA LEU A 78 15.40 -16.27 -9.14
C LEU A 78 14.83 -17.37 -8.23
N ASP A 79 14.59 -18.58 -8.77
CA ASP A 79 14.18 -19.76 -7.98
C ASP A 79 15.26 -20.16 -6.98
N SER A 80 16.53 -20.16 -7.39
CA SER A 80 17.68 -20.48 -6.53
C SER A 80 17.88 -19.46 -5.40
N LEU A 81 17.80 -18.16 -5.72
CA LEU A 81 17.83 -17.10 -4.70
C LEU A 81 16.65 -17.19 -3.73
N ARG A 82 15.46 -17.57 -4.22
CA ARG A 82 14.26 -17.81 -3.40
C ARG A 82 14.43 -18.98 -2.43
N ASP A 83 15.05 -20.08 -2.85
CA ASP A 83 15.33 -21.22 -1.95
C ASP A 83 16.39 -20.86 -0.90
N VAL A 84 17.51 -20.24 -1.29
CA VAL A 84 18.55 -19.80 -0.33
C VAL A 84 18.00 -18.73 0.64
N ALA A 85 17.12 -17.84 0.19
CA ALA A 85 16.41 -16.89 1.04
C ALA A 85 15.41 -17.55 2.01
N ASN A 86 14.98 -18.79 1.75
CA ASN A 86 14.16 -19.58 2.66
C ASN A 86 15.03 -20.42 3.62
N GLU A 87 16.12 -21.03 3.15
CA GLU A 87 17.13 -21.67 4.01
C GLU A 87 17.60 -20.69 5.10
N ALA A 88 17.99 -19.47 4.69
CA ALA A 88 18.46 -18.39 5.55
C ALA A 88 17.46 -17.89 6.62
N LYS A 89 16.20 -18.36 6.62
CA LYS A 89 15.21 -18.07 7.67
C LYS A 89 15.24 -19.10 8.80
N HIS A 90 15.80 -20.28 8.55
CA HIS A 90 15.76 -21.42 9.46
C HIS A 90 17.16 -21.85 9.91
N ASP A 91 18.17 -21.72 9.04
CA ASP A 91 19.57 -22.01 9.36
C ASP A 91 20.48 -20.89 8.79
N PRO A 92 21.40 -20.31 9.58
CA PRO A 92 22.38 -19.36 9.06
C PRO A 92 23.43 -19.99 8.12
N SER A 93 23.58 -21.33 8.12
CA SER A 93 24.45 -22.08 7.21
C SER A 93 23.70 -22.53 5.96
N VAL A 94 23.45 -21.57 5.06
CA VAL A 94 22.88 -21.80 3.72
C VAL A 94 23.76 -22.72 2.87
N THR A 95 23.13 -23.49 1.98
CA THR A 95 23.79 -24.49 1.11
C THR A 95 24.65 -23.85 0.02
N ALA A 96 24.25 -22.67 -0.48
CA ALA A 96 24.95 -21.95 -1.54
C ALA A 96 26.10 -21.10 -1.00
N ASN A 97 27.18 -20.98 -1.76
CA ASN A 97 28.30 -20.09 -1.42
C ASN A 97 28.11 -18.68 -2.03
N ALA A 98 28.89 -17.70 -1.57
CA ALA A 98 28.77 -16.31 -2.02
C ALA A 98 28.93 -16.14 -3.54
N THR A 99 29.74 -16.98 -4.19
CA THR A 99 29.94 -16.96 -5.65
C THR A 99 28.68 -17.41 -6.40
N ASP A 100 27.92 -18.38 -5.86
CA ASP A 100 26.68 -18.86 -6.48
C ASP A 100 25.63 -17.75 -6.44
N VAL A 101 25.46 -17.12 -5.27
CA VAL A 101 24.55 -16.00 -5.06
C VAL A 101 24.94 -14.79 -5.92
N LEU A 102 26.23 -14.46 -6.03
CA LEU A 102 26.70 -13.38 -6.90
C LEU A 102 26.44 -13.70 -8.39
N ASN A 103 26.71 -14.92 -8.85
CA ASN A 103 26.40 -15.36 -10.22
C ASN A 103 24.90 -15.27 -10.55
N TRP A 104 24.02 -15.55 -9.58
CA TRP A 104 22.57 -15.37 -9.74
C TRP A 104 22.18 -13.88 -9.76
N ILE A 105 22.77 -13.05 -8.90
CA ILE A 105 22.56 -11.59 -8.89
C ILE A 105 22.96 -10.96 -10.24
N GLU A 106 24.14 -11.29 -10.77
CA GLU A 106 24.60 -10.80 -12.08
C GLU A 106 23.69 -11.28 -13.22
N THR A 107 23.27 -12.55 -13.18
CA THR A 107 22.32 -13.14 -14.13
C THR A 107 20.98 -12.39 -14.13
N LEU A 108 20.44 -12.09 -12.95
CA LEU A 108 19.20 -11.33 -12.80
C LEU A 108 19.38 -9.87 -13.25
N GLY A 109 20.48 -9.22 -12.87
CA GLY A 109 20.80 -7.84 -13.27
C GLY A 109 20.83 -7.66 -14.79
N GLY A 110 21.44 -8.60 -15.51
CA GLY A 110 21.40 -8.62 -16.98
C GLY A 110 20.01 -8.85 -17.57
N ALA A 111 19.15 -9.62 -16.89
CA ALA A 111 17.81 -9.98 -17.36
C ALA A 111 16.71 -8.92 -17.08
N VAL A 112 16.97 -7.91 -16.24
CA VAL A 112 16.02 -6.80 -15.96
C VAL A 112 15.66 -6.02 -17.23
N ALA A 113 16.54 -5.98 -18.24
CA ALA A 113 16.31 -5.26 -19.50
C ALA A 113 15.12 -5.82 -20.31
N ASP A 114 14.98 -7.14 -20.38
CA ASP A 114 13.96 -7.82 -21.19
C ASP A 114 12.63 -8.03 -20.45
N LEU A 115 12.66 -8.11 -19.12
CA LEU A 115 11.51 -8.45 -18.28
C LEU A 115 10.25 -7.59 -18.51
N PRO A 116 10.33 -6.27 -18.82
CA PRO A 116 9.13 -5.48 -19.13
C PRO A 116 8.37 -5.87 -20.40
N LYS A 117 8.95 -6.72 -21.26
CA LYS A 117 8.22 -7.33 -22.40
C LYS A 117 7.21 -8.37 -21.95
N LEU A 118 7.40 -8.91 -20.74
CA LEU A 118 6.58 -9.96 -20.12
C LEU A 118 5.76 -9.42 -18.94
N VAL A 119 6.28 -8.42 -18.24
CA VAL A 119 5.63 -7.73 -17.11
C VAL A 119 5.60 -6.21 -17.39
N PRO A 120 4.68 -5.71 -18.24
CA PRO A 120 4.70 -4.32 -18.73
C PRO A 120 4.70 -3.25 -17.63
N GLY A 121 4.04 -3.52 -16.50
CA GLY A 121 4.00 -2.60 -15.36
C GLY A 121 5.36 -2.35 -14.68
N LEU A 122 6.44 -3.05 -15.05
CA LEU A 122 7.81 -2.62 -14.67
C LEU A 122 8.21 -1.28 -15.32
N GLN A 123 7.52 -0.86 -16.38
CA GLN A 123 7.65 0.50 -16.94
C GLN A 123 6.95 1.56 -16.10
N ALA A 124 6.13 1.18 -15.12
CA ALA A 124 5.51 2.14 -14.21
C ALA A 124 6.55 2.95 -13.46
N VAL A 125 6.20 4.19 -13.16
CA VAL A 125 6.84 4.93 -12.08
C VAL A 125 6.56 4.14 -10.80
N ASP A 126 7.61 3.66 -10.15
CA ASP A 126 7.58 3.34 -8.74
C ASP A 126 7.23 4.62 -7.98
N ILE A 127 5.94 4.68 -7.64
CA ILE A 127 5.40 5.59 -6.65
C ILE A 127 5.93 5.09 -5.31
N GLU A 128 6.89 5.82 -4.75
CA GLU A 128 7.20 5.72 -3.34
C GLU A 128 6.05 6.40 -2.60
N GLN A 129 5.13 5.57 -2.10
CA GLN A 129 3.98 6.02 -1.32
C GLN A 129 4.48 6.84 -0.14
N ARG A 130 3.82 7.97 0.11
CA ARG A 130 4.24 8.90 1.16
C ARG A 130 4.17 8.19 2.51
N GLN A 131 5.33 7.86 3.04
CA GLN A 131 5.48 7.44 4.43
C GLN A 131 5.00 8.58 5.33
N ARG A 132 4.06 8.26 6.22
CA ARG A 132 3.43 9.20 7.15
C ARG A 132 3.71 8.72 8.55
N TYR A 133 4.20 9.64 9.39
CA TYR A 133 4.02 9.50 10.82
C TYR A 133 2.53 9.64 11.11
N MET A 134 1.95 8.63 11.75
CA MET A 134 0.52 8.57 12.06
C MET A 134 0.33 8.09 13.49
N ILE A 135 -0.77 8.54 14.10
CA ILE A 135 -1.23 8.08 15.40
C ILE A 135 -2.46 7.22 15.18
N CYS A 136 -2.47 6.00 15.71
CA CYS A 136 -3.65 5.18 15.83
C CYS A 136 -4.22 5.39 17.24
N ALA A 137 -5.27 6.19 17.38
CA ALA A 137 -6.11 6.16 18.58
C ALA A 137 -6.98 4.90 18.53
N VAL A 138 -7.13 4.21 19.66
CA VAL A 138 -7.98 3.02 19.75
C VAL A 138 -8.97 3.17 20.88
N TYR A 139 -10.25 3.17 20.50
CA TYR A 139 -11.41 3.22 21.39
C TYR A 139 -12.01 1.83 21.50
N ASP A 140 -12.43 1.41 22.69
CA ASP A 140 -12.87 0.04 22.96
C ASP A 140 -14.26 0.06 23.61
N PHE A 141 -15.30 -0.01 22.77
CA PHE A 141 -16.70 0.12 23.18
C PHE A 141 -17.18 -1.19 23.82
N PHE A 142 -16.73 -1.45 25.05
CA PHE A 142 -17.00 -2.70 25.80
C PHE A 142 -18.48 -3.05 25.92
N THR A 143 -19.36 -2.05 25.90
CA THR A 143 -20.83 -2.23 25.97
C THR A 143 -21.45 -2.67 24.64
N GLN A 144 -20.76 -2.46 23.52
CA GLN A 144 -21.20 -2.79 22.16
C GLN A 144 -20.48 -4.03 21.61
N GLY A 145 -19.29 -4.36 22.11
CA GLY A 145 -18.46 -5.49 21.65
C GLY A 145 -17.57 -5.14 20.46
N GLU A 146 -17.23 -3.85 20.34
CA GLU A 146 -16.62 -3.24 19.16
C GLU A 146 -15.41 -2.39 19.56
N THR A 147 -14.43 -2.30 18.66
CA THR A 147 -13.24 -1.48 18.83
C THR A 147 -13.12 -0.56 17.61
N GLN A 148 -12.82 0.73 17.81
CA GLN A 148 -12.59 1.69 16.73
C GLN A 148 -11.10 2.05 16.64
N PHE A 149 -10.54 1.91 15.43
CA PHE A 149 -9.19 2.33 15.08
C PHE A 149 -9.26 3.65 14.29
N THR A 150 -8.86 4.75 14.93
CA THR A 150 -8.92 6.10 14.37
C THR A 150 -7.51 6.59 14.06
N PHE A 151 -7.24 6.89 12.79
CA PHE A 151 -5.93 7.26 12.29
C PHE A 151 -5.82 8.78 12.15
N LEU A 152 -4.87 9.37 12.87
CA LEU A 152 -4.71 10.82 13.03
C LEU A 152 -3.35 11.30 12.52
N SER A 153 -3.35 12.51 11.97
CA SER A 153 -2.18 13.33 11.68
C SER A 153 -2.07 14.41 12.75
N ALA A 154 -1.23 14.19 13.76
CA ALA A 154 -1.01 15.11 14.88
C ALA A 154 0.44 15.06 15.41
N THR A 155 0.77 16.01 16.28
CA THR A 155 2.09 16.24 16.89
C THR A 155 2.01 16.22 18.42
N PRO A 156 3.14 16.20 19.17
CA PRO A 156 3.14 16.27 20.63
C PRO A 156 2.43 17.49 21.25
N GLU A 157 2.31 18.57 20.49
CA GLU A 157 1.70 19.85 20.91
C GLU A 157 0.21 19.95 20.55
N ASP A 158 -0.35 18.96 19.83
CA ASP A 158 -1.75 18.94 19.44
C ASP A 158 -2.70 18.54 20.57
N THR A 159 -3.98 18.82 20.34
CA THR A 159 -5.12 18.43 21.18
C THR A 159 -6.14 17.66 20.34
N TRP A 160 -7.16 17.09 20.96
CA TRP A 160 -8.28 16.47 20.23
C TRP A 160 -8.96 17.43 19.23
N GLN A 161 -8.85 18.75 19.43
CA GLN A 161 -9.43 19.78 18.55
C GLN A 161 -8.52 20.19 17.38
N THR A 162 -7.22 19.89 17.43
CA THR A 162 -6.24 20.31 16.40
C THR A 162 -5.64 19.16 15.62
N ALA A 163 -5.69 17.94 16.16
CA ALA A 163 -5.40 16.72 15.42
C ALA A 163 -6.31 16.59 14.19
N ILE A 164 -5.72 16.20 13.05
CA ILE A 164 -6.47 16.02 11.80
C ILE A 164 -6.76 14.53 11.62
N GLU A 165 -8.04 14.15 11.60
CA GLU A 165 -8.45 12.80 11.25
C GLU A 165 -8.09 12.47 9.78
N ILE A 166 -7.54 11.28 9.56
CA ILE A 166 -7.25 10.72 8.24
C ILE A 166 -8.38 9.76 7.84
N GLU A 167 -8.77 8.87 8.76
CA GLU A 167 -9.82 7.86 8.60
C GLU A 167 -10.10 7.14 9.94
N SER A 168 -11.31 6.63 10.15
CA SER A 168 -11.67 5.78 11.30
C SER A 168 -12.36 4.48 10.88
N PHE A 169 -12.08 3.38 11.58
CA PHE A 169 -12.62 2.03 11.29
C PHE A 169 -13.18 1.37 12.55
N GLN A 170 -14.46 0.97 12.51
CA GLN A 170 -15.12 0.25 13.59
C GLN A 170 -15.18 -1.24 13.26
N VAL A 171 -14.66 -2.06 14.17
CA VAL A 171 -14.53 -3.52 14.01
C VAL A 171 -15.03 -4.21 15.27
N GLU A 172 -15.20 -5.53 15.23
CA GLU A 172 -15.57 -6.29 16.42
C GLU A 172 -14.33 -6.72 17.22
N SER A 173 -14.47 -6.81 18.55
CA SER A 173 -13.42 -7.34 19.43
C SER A 173 -13.03 -8.80 19.08
N SER A 174 -13.82 -9.48 18.25
CA SER A 174 -13.52 -10.81 17.70
C SER A 174 -12.36 -10.81 16.68
N VAL A 175 -12.21 -9.74 15.89
CA VAL A 175 -11.19 -9.58 14.83
C VAL A 175 -10.09 -8.58 15.20
N GLU A 176 -10.39 -7.65 16.11
CA GLU A 176 -9.49 -6.68 16.75
C GLU A 176 -8.07 -7.21 16.99
N LYS A 177 -7.92 -8.36 17.65
CA LYS A 177 -6.61 -8.95 17.96
C LYS A 177 -5.77 -9.28 16.71
N ALA A 178 -6.41 -9.71 15.62
CA ALA A 178 -5.73 -10.01 14.36
C ALA A 178 -5.35 -8.72 13.60
N ILE A 179 -6.11 -7.63 13.80
CA ILE A 179 -5.78 -6.30 13.29
C ILE A 179 -4.60 -5.71 14.07
N ARG A 180 -4.66 -5.70 15.41
CA ARG A 180 -3.56 -5.18 16.25
C ARG A 180 -2.24 -5.89 15.94
N ALA A 181 -2.23 -7.21 15.82
CA ALA A 181 -1.02 -7.96 15.48
C ALA A 181 -0.40 -7.60 14.10
N LYS A 182 -1.21 -7.15 13.13
CA LYS A 182 -0.71 -6.61 11.85
C LYS A 182 -0.20 -5.17 12.03
N LEU A 183 -0.96 -4.30 12.70
CA LEU A 183 -0.57 -2.91 12.96
C LEU A 183 0.73 -2.82 13.79
N GLU A 184 0.88 -3.69 14.80
CA GLU A 184 2.08 -3.86 15.63
C GLU A 184 3.32 -4.32 14.84
N SER A 185 3.16 -4.78 13.59
CA SER A 185 4.29 -5.12 12.70
C SER A 185 4.74 -3.95 11.81
N LEU A 186 4.04 -2.81 11.84
CA LEU A 186 4.41 -1.61 11.09
C LEU A 186 5.63 -0.90 11.68
N GLN A 187 6.37 -0.19 10.85
CA GLN A 187 7.64 0.42 11.25
C GLN A 187 7.44 1.46 12.36
N GLY A 188 8.17 1.29 13.47
CA GLY A 188 8.17 2.24 14.59
C GLY A 188 6.95 2.17 15.50
N TRP A 189 6.07 1.16 15.36
CA TRP A 189 4.89 1.02 16.20
C TRP A 189 5.22 1.06 17.70
N THR A 190 4.74 2.11 18.37
CA THR A 190 5.00 2.40 19.79
C THR A 190 3.70 2.79 20.48
N TYR A 191 3.25 2.01 21.46
CA TYR A 191 2.09 2.35 22.31
C TYR A 191 2.43 3.46 23.29
N SER A 192 1.50 4.41 23.50
CA SER A 192 1.55 5.50 24.49
C SER A 192 2.95 6.11 24.70
N PRO A 193 3.61 6.63 23.65
CA PRO A 193 4.92 7.24 23.78
C PRO A 193 4.86 8.50 24.66
N SER A 194 5.86 8.67 25.53
CA SER A 194 5.94 9.76 26.54
C SER A 194 5.61 11.14 25.99
N ASP A 195 6.12 11.43 24.79
CA ASP A 195 6.05 12.75 24.18
C ASP A 195 4.60 13.13 23.82
N PHE A 196 3.70 12.15 23.71
CA PHE A 196 2.28 12.35 23.43
C PHE A 196 1.38 12.17 24.67
N GLU A 197 1.90 12.11 25.89
CA GLU A 197 1.09 11.96 27.11
C GLU A 197 0.00 13.06 27.22
N ASN A 198 0.35 14.31 26.91
CA ASN A 198 -0.61 15.43 26.88
C ASN A 198 -1.69 15.24 25.81
N PHE A 199 -1.33 14.73 24.63
CA PHE A 199 -2.25 14.49 23.53
C PHE A 199 -3.19 13.30 23.80
N GLU A 200 -2.67 12.20 24.38
CA GLU A 200 -3.48 11.06 24.79
C GLU A 200 -4.48 11.46 25.88
N ASN A 201 -4.05 12.27 26.86
CA ASN A 201 -4.95 12.84 27.86
C ASN A 201 -5.98 13.77 27.24
N SER A 202 -5.61 14.60 26.26
CA SER A 202 -6.56 15.46 25.54
C SER A 202 -7.61 14.64 24.75
N LEU A 203 -7.22 13.55 24.08
CA LEU A 203 -8.19 12.64 23.46
C LEU A 203 -9.13 12.01 24.50
N ARG A 204 -8.61 11.64 25.68
CA ARG A 204 -9.39 11.06 26.80
C ARG A 204 -10.33 12.07 27.47
N GLU A 205 -10.06 13.37 27.37
CA GLU A 205 -11.01 14.43 27.76
C GLU A 205 -12.18 14.57 26.77
N SER A 206 -12.03 14.09 25.53
CA SER A 206 -13.08 14.11 24.51
C SER A 206 -13.92 12.84 24.46
N ASP A 207 -13.35 11.69 24.81
CA ASP A 207 -14.01 10.38 24.79
C ASP A 207 -13.39 9.44 25.86
N GLU A 208 -14.24 8.94 26.76
CA GLU A 208 -13.81 8.06 27.86
C GLU A 208 -13.56 6.60 27.43
N GLU A 209 -14.03 6.19 26.24
CA GLU A 209 -13.81 4.85 25.68
C GLU A 209 -12.40 4.72 25.03
N LEU A 210 -11.58 5.79 25.05
CA LEU A 210 -10.19 5.77 24.59
C LEU A 210 -9.31 4.86 25.46
N PHE A 211 -9.05 3.65 24.95
CA PHE A 211 -8.15 2.70 25.61
C PHE A 211 -6.69 3.17 25.57
N LYS A 212 -6.16 3.53 24.39
CA LYS A 212 -4.76 3.97 24.20
C LYS A 212 -4.49 4.55 22.80
N ILE A 213 -3.40 5.30 22.65
CA ILE A 213 -2.81 5.60 21.33
C ILE A 213 -1.60 4.71 21.01
N ALA A 214 -1.28 4.61 19.73
CA ALA A 214 0.02 4.14 19.23
C ALA A 214 0.52 5.05 18.11
N THR A 215 1.83 5.22 17.99
CA THR A 215 2.46 5.99 16.90
C THR A 215 3.30 5.08 16.01
N PHE A 216 3.31 5.34 14.70
CA PHE A 216 3.97 4.48 13.72
C PHE A 216 4.26 5.23 12.41
N VAL A 217 5.05 4.62 11.52
CA VAL A 217 5.34 5.13 10.17
C VAL A 217 4.90 4.10 9.13
N ALA A 218 3.96 4.51 8.28
CA ALA A 218 3.44 3.68 7.18
C ALA A 218 2.86 4.58 6.05
N PRO A 219 2.59 4.03 4.85
CA PRO A 219 1.68 4.64 3.89
C PRO A 219 0.22 4.28 4.24
N TYR A 220 -0.73 5.17 3.96
CA TYR A 220 -2.16 4.95 4.27
C TYR A 220 -2.76 3.70 3.60
N SER A 221 -2.28 3.36 2.39
CA SER A 221 -2.57 2.13 1.66
C SER A 221 -2.30 0.83 2.45
N GLU A 222 -1.26 0.80 3.27
CA GLU A 222 -0.87 -0.36 4.06
C GLU A 222 -1.78 -0.51 5.30
N VAL A 223 -2.15 0.62 5.92
CA VAL A 223 -3.18 0.67 6.96
C VAL A 223 -4.51 0.16 6.42
N MET A 224 -4.98 0.67 5.26
CA MET A 224 -6.20 0.21 4.58
C MET A 224 -6.22 -1.31 4.39
N ALA A 225 -5.13 -1.89 3.88
CA ALA A 225 -5.01 -3.33 3.64
C ALA A 225 -5.02 -4.19 4.93
N ILE A 226 -4.75 -3.58 6.08
CA ILE A 226 -4.77 -4.23 7.39
C ILE A 226 -6.19 -4.23 8.00
N VAL A 227 -6.86 -3.07 8.01
CA VAL A 227 -8.10 -2.82 8.76
C VAL A 227 -9.38 -3.02 7.95
N ALA A 228 -9.42 -2.59 6.68
CA ALA A 228 -10.64 -2.61 5.88
C ALA A 228 -11.23 -4.03 5.65
N PRO A 229 -10.45 -5.12 5.54
CA PRO A 229 -11.02 -6.47 5.44
C PRO A 229 -11.75 -7.00 6.68
N HIS A 230 -11.87 -6.19 7.74
CA HIS A 230 -12.35 -6.60 9.07
C HIS A 230 -13.33 -5.59 9.72
N GLN A 231 -13.86 -4.63 8.94
CA GLN A 231 -14.96 -3.75 9.37
C GLN A 231 -16.23 -4.59 9.60
N HIS A 232 -16.98 -4.37 10.68
CA HIS A 232 -18.07 -5.28 11.13
C HIS A 232 -19.43 -5.00 10.44
N ASP A 233 -20.30 -5.99 10.35
CA ASP A 233 -21.39 -6.02 9.36
C ASP A 233 -22.66 -5.19 9.70
N LEU A 234 -22.87 -4.13 8.92
CA LEU A 234 -24.14 -3.87 8.23
C LEU A 234 -23.80 -3.59 6.75
N PRO A 235 -24.72 -3.84 5.78
CA PRO A 235 -24.39 -3.82 4.35
C PRO A 235 -24.14 -2.40 3.79
N LEU A 236 -22.96 -1.88 4.10
CA LEU A 236 -22.36 -0.61 3.70
C LEU A 236 -20.90 -0.90 3.27
N LEU A 237 -20.29 -0.09 2.40
CA LEU A 237 -18.92 -0.35 1.94
C LEU A 237 -17.87 0.02 3.00
N ASN A 238 -16.72 -0.65 2.91
CA ASN A 238 -15.45 -0.21 3.49
C ASN A 238 -15.24 1.31 3.33
N GLY A 239 -15.02 1.99 4.46
CA GLY A 239 -14.69 3.42 4.50
C GLY A 239 -15.80 4.39 4.92
N LEU A 240 -16.98 3.92 5.37
CA LEU A 240 -18.05 4.79 5.87
C LEU A 240 -18.53 4.43 7.30
N HIS A 241 -18.95 5.48 8.03
CA HIS A 241 -19.57 5.44 9.37
C HIS A 241 -20.98 6.07 9.28
N ARG A 242 -21.77 6.07 10.37
CA ARG A 242 -23.16 6.58 10.41
C ARG A 242 -23.38 8.05 10.02
N ASP A 243 -22.30 8.79 9.74
CA ASP A 243 -22.25 10.25 9.57
C ASP A 243 -21.67 10.68 8.20
N ASP A 244 -21.64 9.78 7.21
CA ASP A 244 -21.38 9.99 5.77
C ASP A 244 -20.87 11.39 5.35
N THR A 245 -19.54 11.59 5.40
CA THR A 245 -18.92 12.71 4.69
C THR A 245 -18.79 12.37 3.20
N SER A 246 -19.16 13.32 2.32
CA SER A 246 -19.09 13.13 0.86
C SER A 246 -17.69 12.75 0.34
N SER A 247 -16.64 13.15 1.06
CA SER A 247 -15.24 12.75 0.85
C SER A 247 -15.02 11.24 0.88
N ASN A 248 -15.77 10.50 1.70
CA ASN A 248 -15.56 9.06 1.86
C ASN A 248 -16.27 8.24 0.78
N LEU A 249 -17.48 8.66 0.37
CA LEU A 249 -18.14 8.14 -0.83
C LEU A 249 -17.24 8.29 -2.07
N VAL A 250 -16.62 9.47 -2.23
CA VAL A 250 -15.63 9.72 -3.29
C VAL A 250 -14.41 8.81 -3.13
N ALA A 251 -13.83 8.72 -1.93
CA ALA A 251 -12.61 7.94 -1.69
C ALA A 251 -12.77 6.46 -2.04
N THR A 252 -13.86 5.84 -1.60
CA THR A 252 -14.13 4.42 -1.86
C THR A 252 -14.40 4.14 -3.35
N MET A 253 -15.16 5.01 -4.04
CA MET A 253 -15.34 4.89 -5.50
C MET A 253 -14.02 5.07 -6.27
N VAL A 254 -13.17 6.03 -5.87
CA VAL A 254 -11.86 6.24 -6.50
C VAL A 254 -10.91 5.05 -6.24
N TRP A 255 -10.92 4.46 -5.03
CA TRP A 255 -10.17 3.24 -4.74
C TRP A 255 -10.55 2.09 -5.67
N ILE A 256 -11.86 1.88 -5.90
CA ILE A 256 -12.38 0.85 -6.81
C ILE A 256 -11.97 1.14 -8.26
N GLN A 257 -12.07 2.39 -8.71
CA GLN A 257 -11.64 2.79 -10.06
C GLN A 257 -10.12 2.64 -10.27
N VAL A 258 -9.29 2.90 -9.25
CA VAL A 258 -7.84 2.61 -9.25
C VAL A 258 -7.57 1.10 -9.29
N GLY A 259 -8.37 0.29 -8.59
CA GLY A 259 -8.33 -1.17 -8.69
C GLY A 259 -8.59 -1.68 -10.12
N ALA A 260 -9.65 -1.18 -10.75
CA ALA A 260 -10.00 -1.50 -12.14
C ALA A 260 -8.90 -1.06 -13.14
N TRP A 261 -8.35 0.15 -12.98
CA TRP A 261 -7.22 0.66 -13.77
C TRP A 261 -6.01 -0.26 -13.68
N ASN A 262 -5.58 -0.57 -12.46
CA ASN A 262 -4.41 -1.42 -12.20
C ASN A 262 -4.61 -2.88 -12.63
N SER A 263 -5.86 -3.31 -12.83
CA SER A 263 -6.22 -4.65 -13.29
C SER A 263 -6.47 -4.74 -14.80
N ALA A 264 -6.32 -3.63 -15.55
CA ALA A 264 -6.68 -3.52 -16.96
C ALA A 264 -8.14 -3.91 -17.28
N GLN A 265 -9.02 -3.82 -16.29
CA GLN A 265 -10.48 -3.99 -16.39
C GLN A 265 -11.20 -2.64 -16.37
N PHE A 266 -10.48 -1.58 -16.77
CA PHE A 266 -10.98 -0.21 -16.74
C PHE A 266 -11.83 0.08 -17.98
N GLU A 267 -13.14 0.10 -17.79
CA GLU A 267 -14.07 0.81 -18.65
C GLU A 267 -14.68 1.98 -17.85
N PRO A 268 -14.76 3.21 -18.39
CA PRO A 268 -15.24 4.38 -17.67
C PRO A 268 -16.78 4.46 -17.66
N ASP A 269 -17.43 3.43 -17.13
CA ASP A 269 -18.89 3.34 -16.98
C ASP A 269 -19.31 3.61 -15.53
N ALA A 270 -20.22 4.57 -15.34
CA ALA A 270 -20.67 4.99 -14.02
C ALA A 270 -21.74 4.08 -13.42
N ASP A 271 -22.54 3.38 -14.23
CA ASP A 271 -23.46 2.35 -13.76
C ASP A 271 -22.69 1.10 -13.33
N GLN A 272 -21.64 0.72 -14.08
CA GLN A 272 -20.74 -0.36 -13.67
C GLN A 272 -19.95 -0.01 -12.40
N LEU A 273 -19.41 1.22 -12.29
CA LEU A 273 -18.76 1.67 -11.06
C LEU A 273 -19.72 1.59 -9.87
N VAL A 274 -20.95 2.12 -9.98
CA VAL A 274 -21.96 2.01 -8.91
C VAL A 274 -22.31 0.56 -8.62
N ALA A 275 -22.46 -0.30 -9.63
CA ALA A 275 -22.75 -1.73 -9.43
C ALA A 275 -21.61 -2.45 -8.70
N THR A 276 -20.36 -2.31 -9.13
CA THR A 276 -19.19 -2.91 -8.48
C THR A 276 -18.95 -2.32 -7.08
N CYS A 277 -19.29 -1.05 -6.86
CA CYS A 277 -19.36 -0.51 -5.50
C CYS A 277 -20.44 -1.23 -4.67
N VAL A 278 -21.67 -1.36 -5.15
CA VAL A 278 -22.76 -2.07 -4.44
C VAL A 278 -22.43 -3.54 -4.19
N GLU A 279 -21.76 -4.23 -5.13
CA GLU A 279 -21.27 -5.61 -4.97
C GLU A 279 -20.18 -5.73 -3.90
N GLN A 280 -19.34 -4.71 -3.74
CA GLN A 280 -18.38 -4.60 -2.63
C GLN A 280 -19.00 -4.04 -1.34
N GLY A 281 -20.31 -3.73 -1.36
CA GLY A 281 -21.11 -3.36 -0.18
C GLY A 281 -21.75 -1.96 -0.20
N LEU A 282 -21.59 -1.13 -1.24
CA LEU A 282 -21.93 0.30 -1.17
C LEU A 282 -23.36 0.59 -0.73
N SER A 283 -23.43 1.34 0.35
CA SER A 283 -24.61 2.03 0.83
C SER A 283 -24.18 3.36 1.42
N SER A 284 -24.99 4.38 1.21
CA SER A 284 -24.80 5.75 1.68
C SER A 284 -26.18 6.39 1.85
N ARG A 285 -26.29 7.39 2.73
CA ARG A 285 -27.51 8.21 2.83
C ARG A 285 -27.66 9.23 1.70
N ALA A 286 -26.63 9.39 0.85
CA ALA A 286 -26.71 10.21 -0.34
C ALA A 286 -27.85 9.72 -1.28
N PRO A 287 -28.65 10.61 -1.88
CA PRO A 287 -29.61 10.22 -2.92
C PRO A 287 -28.95 9.42 -4.05
N ALA A 288 -29.66 8.47 -4.65
CA ALA A 288 -29.13 7.66 -5.75
C ALA A 288 -28.63 8.52 -6.94
N GLU A 289 -29.25 9.67 -7.16
CA GLU A 289 -28.80 10.69 -8.12
C GLU A 289 -27.42 11.26 -7.75
N THR A 290 -27.19 11.59 -6.48
CA THR A 290 -25.89 12.07 -5.97
C THR A 290 -24.81 10.99 -6.03
N ILE A 291 -25.14 9.74 -5.71
CA ILE A 291 -24.23 8.60 -5.86
C ILE A 291 -23.83 8.43 -7.34
N ARG A 292 -24.81 8.53 -8.26
CA ARG A 292 -24.60 8.48 -9.70
C ARG A 292 -23.77 9.66 -10.21
N ASP A 293 -24.00 10.88 -9.73
CA ASP A 293 -23.25 12.08 -10.13
C ASP A 293 -21.79 12.02 -9.67
N VAL A 294 -21.51 11.51 -8.47
CA VAL A 294 -20.13 11.25 -8.01
C VAL A 294 -19.45 10.20 -8.89
N ALA A 295 -20.12 9.09 -9.19
CA ALA A 295 -19.60 8.07 -10.09
C ALA A 295 -19.31 8.63 -11.51
N ILE A 296 -20.26 9.39 -12.08
CA ILE A 296 -20.09 10.09 -13.36
C ILE A 296 -18.89 11.05 -13.31
N GLY A 297 -18.71 11.79 -12.22
CA GLY A 297 -17.56 12.68 -12.03
C GLY A 297 -16.23 11.92 -11.98
N ILE A 298 -16.18 10.78 -11.29
CA ILE A 298 -15.00 9.90 -11.20
C ILE A 298 -14.68 9.26 -12.56
N CYS A 299 -15.65 8.70 -13.27
CA CYS A 299 -15.42 8.16 -14.62
C CYS A 299 -14.96 9.26 -15.60
N ARG A 300 -15.54 10.48 -15.53
CA ARG A 300 -15.08 11.66 -16.30
C ARG A 300 -13.70 12.18 -15.90
N LEU A 301 -13.28 11.98 -14.65
CA LEU A 301 -11.94 12.30 -14.17
C LEU A 301 -10.93 11.30 -14.75
N PHE A 302 -11.22 10.00 -14.62
CA PHE A 302 -10.32 8.94 -15.06
C PHE A 302 -10.22 8.85 -16.59
N ALA A 303 -11.28 9.15 -17.33
CA ALA A 303 -11.26 9.25 -18.80
C ALA A 303 -10.36 10.39 -19.35
N LYS A 304 -9.84 11.29 -18.49
CA LYS A 304 -8.80 12.29 -18.85
C LYS A 304 -7.38 11.78 -18.62
N ILE A 305 -7.19 10.69 -17.88
CA ILE A 305 -5.88 10.11 -17.59
C ILE A 305 -5.37 9.44 -18.88
N PRO A 306 -4.15 9.72 -19.35
CA PRO A 306 -3.57 9.03 -20.50
C PRO A 306 -3.46 7.52 -20.26
N ALA A 307 -3.87 6.72 -21.24
CA ALA A 307 -3.89 5.25 -21.13
C ALA A 307 -2.49 4.60 -21.09
N ASP A 308 -1.43 5.37 -21.34
CA ASP A 308 -0.03 4.96 -21.14
C ASP A 308 0.47 5.15 -19.70
N ILE A 309 -0.36 5.68 -18.79
CA ILE A 309 -0.12 5.63 -17.33
C ILE A 309 -0.41 4.20 -16.85
N PRO A 310 0.62 3.39 -16.55
CA PRO A 310 0.44 1.94 -16.42
C PRO A 310 -0.04 1.52 -15.02
N ARG A 311 -0.09 2.45 -14.06
CA ARG A 311 -0.56 2.21 -12.69
C ARG A 311 -0.95 3.51 -11.99
N LEU A 312 -1.96 3.43 -11.14
CA LEU A 312 -2.40 4.50 -10.23
C LEU A 312 -2.32 4.03 -8.77
N GLU A 313 -2.12 4.95 -7.83
CA GLU A 313 -2.13 4.67 -6.38
C GLU A 313 -2.81 5.82 -5.61
N VAL A 314 -3.61 5.49 -4.57
CA VAL A 314 -4.41 6.47 -3.80
C VAL A 314 -3.65 7.02 -2.59
N ASP A 315 -3.80 8.31 -2.28
CA ASP A 315 -3.29 8.95 -1.05
C ASP A 315 -4.28 9.99 -0.47
N ARG A 316 -4.73 9.81 0.79
CA ARG A 316 -5.64 10.74 1.50
C ARG A 316 -4.90 11.98 1.99
N ILE A 317 -5.39 13.18 1.69
CA ILE A 317 -4.74 14.45 2.06
C ILE A 317 -5.71 15.46 2.64
N SER A 318 -5.20 16.43 3.40
CA SER A 318 -5.99 17.57 3.87
C SER A 318 -6.41 18.49 2.72
N LYS A 319 -7.43 19.33 2.99
CA LYS A 319 -7.88 20.39 2.07
C LYS A 319 -6.74 21.37 1.69
N SER A 320 -5.82 21.64 2.60
CA SER A 320 -4.59 22.43 2.31
C SER A 320 -3.60 21.67 1.42
N GLY A 321 -3.50 20.35 1.57
CA GLY A 321 -2.76 19.48 0.66
C GLY A 321 -3.35 19.48 -0.76
N LEU A 322 -4.68 19.42 -0.90
CA LEU A 322 -5.34 19.46 -2.21
C LEU A 322 -4.96 20.73 -2.98
N SER A 323 -5.01 21.89 -2.33
CA SER A 323 -4.59 23.17 -2.93
C SER A 323 -3.13 23.13 -3.43
N GLN A 324 -2.22 22.47 -2.70
CA GLN A 324 -0.84 22.29 -3.15
C GLN A 324 -0.70 21.30 -4.31
N ALA A 325 -1.55 20.28 -4.39
CA ALA A 325 -1.54 19.29 -5.47
C ALA A 325 -2.14 19.87 -6.77
N LEU A 326 -3.24 20.63 -6.68
CA LEU A 326 -3.84 21.37 -7.80
C LEU A 326 -2.89 22.42 -8.39
N ALA A 327 -2.04 23.04 -7.56
CA ALA A 327 -1.02 24.00 -7.99
C ALA A 327 0.21 23.36 -8.67
N ARG A 328 0.26 22.03 -8.79
CA ARG A 328 1.34 21.27 -9.47
C ARG A 328 0.82 20.67 -10.78
N THR A 329 1.75 20.20 -11.62
CA THR A 329 1.42 19.47 -12.85
C THR A 329 0.64 18.19 -12.53
N HIS A 330 -0.60 18.15 -13.01
CA HIS A 330 -1.54 17.03 -12.85
C HIS A 330 -2.08 16.60 -14.22
N LEU A 331 -2.52 15.35 -14.32
CA LEU A 331 -3.12 14.76 -15.53
C LEU A 331 -4.61 15.08 -15.59
N ALA A 332 -5.27 14.99 -14.45
CA ALA A 332 -6.70 15.23 -14.29
C ALA A 332 -6.98 15.78 -12.89
N ALA A 333 -7.98 16.64 -12.77
CA ALA A 333 -8.47 17.14 -11.49
C ALA A 333 -9.99 17.32 -11.52
N ASP A 334 -10.62 17.14 -10.35
CA ASP A 334 -11.96 17.59 -10.04
C ASP A 334 -11.98 18.18 -8.62
N ALA A 335 -12.03 19.51 -8.53
CA ALA A 335 -12.02 20.23 -7.27
C ALA A 335 -13.37 20.19 -6.53
N GLY A 336 -14.46 19.79 -7.21
CA GLY A 336 -15.77 19.58 -6.58
C GLY A 336 -15.84 18.24 -5.84
N LEU A 337 -15.24 17.19 -6.40
CA LEU A 337 -15.03 15.91 -5.72
C LEU A 337 -13.84 15.93 -4.73
N GLY A 338 -12.94 16.91 -4.84
CA GLY A 338 -11.72 16.99 -4.03
C GLY A 338 -10.65 15.98 -4.44
N VAL A 339 -10.56 15.65 -5.74
CA VAL A 339 -9.65 14.63 -6.29
C VAL A 339 -8.69 15.23 -7.32
N VAL A 340 -7.41 14.84 -7.28
CA VAL A 340 -6.42 15.22 -8.30
C VAL A 340 -5.43 14.10 -8.60
N VAL A 341 -5.27 13.79 -9.89
CA VAL A 341 -4.36 12.77 -10.42
C VAL A 341 -3.06 13.43 -10.85
N SER A 342 -1.98 13.22 -10.10
CA SER A 342 -0.66 13.78 -10.41
C SER A 342 -0.02 13.16 -11.65
N ALA A 343 0.95 13.87 -12.26
CA ALA A 343 1.75 13.38 -13.38
C ALA A 343 2.51 12.05 -13.13
N ASN A 344 2.62 11.62 -11.87
CA ASN A 344 3.29 10.37 -11.48
C ASN A 344 2.32 9.21 -11.19
N GLY A 345 1.00 9.39 -11.38
CA GLY A 345 -0.02 8.37 -11.11
C GLY A 345 -0.57 8.33 -9.68
N VAL A 346 -0.13 9.23 -8.78
CA VAL A 346 -0.76 9.37 -7.45
C VAL A 346 -2.10 10.07 -7.61
N VAL A 347 -3.17 9.43 -7.14
CA VAL A 347 -4.53 9.95 -7.05
C VAL A 347 -4.74 10.47 -5.63
N PHE A 348 -4.66 11.78 -5.47
CA PHE A 348 -4.88 12.45 -4.19
C PHE A 348 -6.37 12.67 -3.96
N ILE A 349 -6.84 12.40 -2.74
CA ILE A 349 -8.25 12.53 -2.33
C ILE A 349 -8.32 13.28 -1.01
N VAL A 350 -9.28 14.18 -0.84
CA VAL A 350 -9.52 14.88 0.43
C VAL A 350 -10.01 13.91 1.52
N GLY A 351 -9.35 13.95 2.68
CA GLY A 351 -9.88 13.47 3.97
C GLY A 351 -10.75 14.53 4.66
N SER A 352 -11.50 14.11 5.67
CA SER A 352 -12.57 14.82 6.40
C SER A 352 -12.44 16.35 6.54
#